data_AF-A0A929INS2-F1
#
_entry.id   AF-A0A929INS2-F1
#
_cell.length_a   1.000
_cell.length_b   1.000
_cell.length_c   1.000
_cell.angle_alpha   90.00
_cell.angle_beta   90.00
_cell.angle_gamma   90.00
#
_symmetry.space_group_name_H-M   'P 1'
#
loop_
_entity.id
_entity.type
_entity.pdbx_description
1 polymer ?
#
loop_
_entity_poly.entity_id
_entity_poly.type
_entity_poly.pdbx_seq_one_letter_code
_entity_poly.pdbx_strand_id
1 'polypeptide(L)'
;GMVFAGGCASGSLYKTGEGNMNALLVVLSISVTQALFVDVGGWTNKLVPQSWRESALSKGLPESINVGDGWVDQYLAGYVWDQPVTTFAKMSGWANDSFAGAFLGNLLTGVVLPAAVLLLVVYIFWSRKSFMRRRTKDGLSTNTFYDELAGYWAMITANRRTAIAGLILGIACGLHMFVIQGLRVKFGVKNAGTLLERMGFDFGISVNGTVFDPGYWYVTTQEAQWVGWAFQKLGTENMDNIYFGFVNGIPNPAINPADWMSLALIGGAAVMALLNNEFRFKKPTLELATWAIIGGALMGIGSRLGLGCNVGAFFVRVSQGDPSGWLFGLGMIGGAFIGVKFFNWWTERKMAKQFAATDF
;
A
#
# COMPACT_ATOMS: atom_id res chain seq x y z
N GLY A 1 11.84 0.13 -3.89
CA GLY A 1 10.58 0.40 -4.62
C GLY A 1 10.28 1.88 -4.66
N MET A 2 9.52 2.40 -3.69
CA MET A 2 8.97 3.77 -3.70
C MET A 2 9.99 4.89 -3.93
N VAL A 3 11.19 4.76 -3.34
CA VAL A 3 12.26 5.76 -3.53
C VAL A 3 12.70 5.83 -4.99
N PHE A 4 12.93 4.67 -5.64
CA PHE A 4 13.35 4.61 -7.04
C PHE A 4 12.24 5.03 -8.01
N ALA A 5 10.98 4.72 -7.66
CA ALA A 5 9.81 5.16 -8.41
C ALA A 5 9.48 6.66 -8.24
N GLY A 6 10.09 7.35 -7.27
CA GLY A 6 9.77 8.75 -6.95
C GLY A 6 8.36 8.95 -6.38
N GLY A 7 7.79 7.90 -5.76
CA GLY A 7 6.42 7.94 -5.22
C GLY A 7 5.91 6.58 -4.74
N CYS A 8 4.80 6.60 -3.98
CA CYS A 8 4.02 5.40 -3.69
C CYS A 8 3.06 5.07 -4.85
N ALA A 9 2.39 3.92 -4.80
CA ALA A 9 1.52 3.46 -5.90
C ALA A 9 0.37 4.44 -6.20
N SER A 10 -0.35 4.90 -5.15
CA SER A 10 -1.36 5.95 -5.29
C SER A 10 -0.77 7.26 -5.81
N GLY A 11 0.48 7.55 -5.41
CA GLY A 11 1.25 8.68 -5.90
C GLY A 11 1.48 8.64 -7.40
N SER A 12 1.81 7.47 -7.92
CA SER A 12 2.01 7.24 -9.34
C SER A 12 0.68 7.34 -10.11
N LEU A 13 -0.43 6.86 -9.56
CA LEU A 13 -1.74 6.97 -10.20
C LEU A 13 -2.17 8.43 -10.41
N TYR A 14 -2.16 9.26 -9.37
CA TYR A 14 -2.61 10.65 -9.54
C TYR A 14 -1.64 11.44 -10.44
N LYS A 15 -0.32 11.21 -10.34
CA LYS A 15 0.70 11.84 -11.21
C LYS A 15 0.53 11.44 -12.68
N THR A 16 0.07 10.22 -12.96
CA THR A 16 -0.33 9.81 -14.32
C THR A 16 -1.45 10.71 -14.83
N GLY A 17 -2.45 11.01 -13.99
CA GLY A 17 -3.52 11.96 -14.29
C GLY A 17 -3.03 13.38 -14.56
N GLU A 18 -1.93 13.81 -13.93
CA GLU A 18 -1.28 15.10 -14.18
C GLU A 18 -0.47 15.16 -15.50
N GLY A 19 -0.36 14.04 -16.23
CA GLY A 19 0.40 13.92 -17.48
C GLY A 19 1.84 13.41 -17.30
N ASN A 20 2.19 12.84 -16.15
CA ASN A 20 3.53 12.29 -15.89
C ASN A 20 3.67 10.86 -16.43
N MET A 21 4.34 10.71 -17.57
CA MET A 21 4.52 9.41 -18.23
C MET A 21 5.48 8.49 -17.45
N ASN A 22 6.40 9.04 -16.67
CA ASN A 22 7.23 8.23 -15.77
C ASN A 22 6.38 7.53 -14.70
N ALA A 23 5.37 8.21 -14.18
CA ALA A 23 4.45 7.65 -13.21
C ALA A 23 3.59 6.54 -13.81
N LEU A 24 3.17 6.68 -15.08
CA LEU A 24 2.48 5.62 -15.81
C LEU A 24 3.34 4.36 -15.93
N LEU A 25 4.63 4.51 -16.26
CA LEU A 25 5.57 3.36 -16.30
C LEU A 25 5.68 2.66 -14.94
N VAL A 26 5.66 3.41 -13.84
CA VAL A 26 5.62 2.81 -12.49
C VAL A 26 4.35 2.00 -12.30
N VAL A 27 3.18 2.53 -12.65
CA VAL A 27 1.89 1.82 -12.51
C VAL A 27 1.92 0.54 -13.33
N LEU A 28 2.27 0.61 -14.62
CA LEU A 28 2.38 -0.55 -15.51
C LEU A 28 3.36 -1.60 -14.96
N SER A 29 4.53 -1.15 -14.48
CA SER A 29 5.53 -2.05 -13.93
C SER A 29 5.06 -2.75 -12.65
N ILE A 30 4.36 -2.03 -11.76
CA ILE A 30 3.74 -2.62 -10.56
C ILE A 30 2.72 -3.68 -10.98
N SER A 31 1.78 -3.32 -11.86
CA SER A 31 0.73 -4.21 -12.37
C SER A 31 1.28 -5.51 -12.95
N VAL A 32 2.24 -5.40 -13.87
CA VAL A 32 2.86 -6.56 -14.53
C VAL A 32 3.62 -7.42 -13.53
N THR A 33 4.45 -6.79 -12.70
CA THR A 33 5.28 -7.55 -11.75
C THR A 33 4.40 -8.27 -10.74
N GLN A 34 3.31 -7.67 -10.28
CA GLN A 34 2.41 -8.30 -9.35
C GLN A 34 1.62 -9.46 -9.93
N ALA A 35 1.22 -9.36 -11.20
CA ALA A 35 0.52 -10.43 -11.91
C ALA A 35 1.47 -11.61 -12.19
N LEU A 36 2.72 -11.33 -12.57
CA LEU A 36 3.73 -12.37 -12.78
C LEU A 36 4.21 -12.99 -11.47
N PHE A 37 4.40 -12.20 -10.42
CA PHE A 37 5.01 -12.68 -9.18
C PHE A 37 4.14 -13.70 -8.44
N VAL A 38 2.81 -13.60 -8.55
CA VAL A 38 1.89 -14.57 -7.92
C VAL A 38 1.96 -15.95 -8.56
N ASP A 39 2.38 -16.01 -9.83
CA ASP A 39 2.50 -17.23 -10.62
C ASP A 39 3.95 -17.75 -10.68
N VAL A 40 4.84 -17.19 -9.85
CA VAL A 40 6.25 -17.64 -9.82
C VAL A 40 6.32 -19.05 -9.24
N GLY A 41 6.74 -20.00 -10.09
CA GLY A 41 6.88 -21.41 -9.75
C GLY A 41 8.17 -22.07 -10.24
N GLY A 42 8.16 -23.40 -10.37
CA GLY A 42 9.26 -24.19 -10.90
C GLY A 42 10.50 -24.22 -9.98
N TRP A 43 11.63 -23.69 -10.46
CA TRP A 43 12.90 -23.76 -9.71
C TRP A 43 12.87 -22.96 -8.40
N THR A 44 12.07 -21.88 -8.37
CA THR A 44 11.94 -21.02 -7.19
C THR A 44 11.30 -21.76 -6.00
N ASN A 45 10.49 -22.79 -6.26
CA ASN A 45 9.90 -23.64 -5.23
C ASN A 45 10.94 -24.37 -4.38
N LYS A 46 12.17 -24.59 -4.90
CA LYS A 46 13.27 -25.15 -4.13
C LYS A 46 13.79 -24.20 -3.03
N LEU A 47 13.46 -22.92 -3.12
CA LEU A 47 13.80 -21.91 -2.10
C LEU A 47 12.74 -21.82 -1.00
N VAL A 48 11.59 -22.48 -1.16
CA VAL A 48 10.52 -22.50 -0.15
C VAL A 48 10.92 -23.45 1.00
N PRO A 49 10.81 -23.03 2.27
CA PRO A 49 10.97 -23.92 3.40
C PRO A 49 10.01 -25.13 3.31
N GLN A 50 10.51 -26.33 3.55
CA GLN A 50 9.72 -27.57 3.48
C GLN A 50 8.47 -27.51 4.38
N SER A 51 8.58 -26.90 5.56
CA SER A 51 7.47 -26.69 6.49
C SER A 51 6.32 -25.88 5.89
N TRP A 52 6.61 -24.89 5.04
CA TRP A 52 5.57 -24.10 4.38
C TRP A 52 4.86 -24.94 3.32
N ARG A 53 5.62 -25.69 2.52
CA ARG A 53 5.05 -26.58 1.51
C ARG A 53 4.12 -27.61 2.14
N GLU A 54 4.55 -28.28 3.20
CA GLU A 54 3.74 -29.28 3.91
C GLU A 54 2.49 -28.67 4.53
N SER A 55 2.62 -27.53 5.22
CA SER A 55 1.46 -26.80 5.77
C SER A 55 0.48 -26.42 4.66
N ALA A 56 0.98 -25.87 3.54
CA ALA A 56 0.15 -25.43 2.42
C ALA A 56 -0.62 -26.59 1.76
N LEU A 57 0.03 -27.74 1.53
CA LEU A 57 -0.63 -28.93 0.99
C LEU A 57 -1.67 -29.51 1.97
N SER A 58 -1.46 -29.38 3.28
CA SER A 58 -2.41 -29.85 4.30
C SER A 58 -3.72 -29.03 4.35
N LYS A 59 -3.75 -27.82 3.76
CA LYS A 59 -4.94 -26.96 3.78
C LYS A 59 -6.10 -27.46 2.91
N GLY A 60 -5.88 -28.45 2.03
CA GLY A 60 -6.93 -29.05 1.22
C GLY A 60 -7.61 -28.06 0.26
N LEU A 61 -6.82 -27.19 -0.37
CA LEU A 61 -7.33 -26.24 -1.36
C LEU A 61 -7.91 -26.96 -2.59
N PRO A 62 -8.88 -26.34 -3.31
CA PRO A 62 -9.52 -26.96 -4.48
C PRO A 62 -8.50 -27.39 -5.53
N GLU A 63 -8.80 -28.45 -6.30
CA GLU A 63 -7.90 -28.99 -7.34
C GLU A 63 -7.54 -27.98 -8.43
N SER A 64 -8.37 -26.95 -8.64
CA SER A 64 -8.09 -25.86 -9.56
C SER A 64 -6.96 -24.95 -9.09
N ILE A 65 -6.52 -25.04 -7.82
CA ILE A 65 -5.46 -24.22 -7.24
C ILE A 65 -4.20 -25.05 -7.03
N ASN A 66 -3.16 -24.78 -7.82
CA ASN A 66 -1.87 -25.47 -7.80
C ASN A 66 -0.92 -24.90 -6.73
N VAL A 67 -1.28 -25.11 -5.47
CA VAL A 67 -0.49 -24.67 -4.31
C VAL A 67 0.92 -25.28 -4.29
N GLY A 68 1.08 -26.46 -4.89
CA GLY A 68 2.36 -27.19 -4.90
C GLY A 68 3.41 -26.60 -5.84
N ASP A 69 3.02 -25.80 -6.83
CA ASP A 69 3.94 -25.20 -7.81
C ASP A 69 4.00 -23.67 -7.74
N GLY A 70 3.20 -23.01 -6.90
CA GLY A 70 3.32 -21.57 -6.65
C GLY A 70 4.22 -21.25 -5.44
N TRP A 71 5.28 -20.45 -5.62
CA TRP A 71 6.12 -19.97 -4.51
C TRP A 71 5.31 -19.09 -3.56
N VAL A 72 4.53 -18.15 -4.14
CA VAL A 72 3.67 -17.25 -3.38
C VAL A 72 2.54 -18.02 -2.70
N ASP A 73 2.01 -19.05 -3.34
CA ASP A 73 0.95 -19.86 -2.76
C ASP A 73 1.41 -20.65 -1.53
N GLN A 74 2.61 -21.23 -1.59
CA GLN A 74 3.22 -21.90 -0.43
C GLN A 74 3.52 -20.91 0.69
N TYR A 75 3.98 -19.69 0.36
CA TYR A 75 4.16 -18.62 1.35
C TYR A 75 2.82 -18.21 1.99
N LEU A 76 1.77 -18.02 1.20
CA LEU A 76 0.46 -17.59 1.69
C LEU A 76 -0.19 -18.68 2.56
N ALA A 77 -0.39 -19.88 2.01
CA ALA A 77 -1.08 -20.95 2.70
C ALA A 77 -0.25 -21.63 3.80
N GLY A 78 1.06 -21.70 3.61
CA GLY A 78 1.96 -22.44 4.49
C GLY A 78 2.61 -21.62 5.60
N TYR A 79 2.56 -20.29 5.53
CA TYR A 79 3.13 -19.40 6.55
C TYR A 79 2.18 -18.30 6.97
N VAL A 80 1.65 -17.51 6.02
CA VAL A 80 0.85 -16.33 6.32
C VAL A 80 -0.47 -16.68 6.99
N TRP A 81 -1.18 -17.69 6.49
CA TRP A 81 -2.46 -18.11 7.05
C TRP A 81 -2.36 -18.72 8.46
N ASP A 82 -1.18 -19.19 8.83
CA ASP A 82 -0.90 -19.71 10.18
C ASP A 82 -0.57 -18.59 11.18
N GLN A 83 -0.41 -17.34 10.72
CA GLN A 83 -0.14 -16.21 11.61
C GLN A 83 -1.42 -15.76 12.34
N PRO A 84 -1.32 -15.39 13.63
CA PRO A 84 -2.47 -14.94 14.40
C PRO A 84 -2.99 -13.59 13.89
N VAL A 85 -4.30 -13.51 13.61
CA VAL A 85 -4.99 -12.26 13.30
C VAL A 85 -5.52 -11.63 14.59
N THR A 86 -4.86 -10.57 15.05
CA THR A 86 -5.17 -9.89 16.32
C THR A 86 -5.38 -8.39 16.14
N THR A 87 -5.92 -7.76 17.18
CA THR A 87 -6.13 -6.32 17.29
C THR A 87 -5.66 -5.84 18.67
N PHE A 88 -5.35 -4.56 18.83
CA PHE A 88 -4.97 -4.00 20.13
C PHE A 88 -6.08 -4.19 21.18
N ALA A 89 -7.36 -4.13 20.78
CA ALA A 89 -8.47 -4.48 21.65
C ALA A 89 -8.42 -5.94 22.13
N LYS A 90 -8.24 -6.90 21.22
CA LYS A 90 -8.10 -8.32 21.56
C LYS A 90 -6.89 -8.58 22.47
N MET A 91 -5.75 -7.94 22.17
CA MET A 91 -4.54 -8.02 23.00
C MET A 91 -4.73 -7.47 24.41
N SER A 92 -5.62 -6.49 24.57
CA SER A 92 -5.96 -5.88 25.86
C SER A 92 -7.10 -6.63 26.59
N GLY A 93 -7.58 -7.74 26.04
CA GLY A 93 -8.67 -8.55 26.62
C GLY A 93 -10.07 -8.00 26.36
N TRP A 94 -10.24 -7.06 25.42
CA TRP A 94 -11.55 -6.49 25.06
C TRP A 94 -12.12 -7.10 23.79
N ALA A 95 -13.44 -7.16 23.71
CA ALA A 95 -14.16 -7.59 22.52
C ALA A 95 -14.14 -6.47 21.45
N ASN A 96 -13.88 -6.83 20.19
CA ASN A 96 -13.72 -5.87 19.08
C ASN A 96 -15.02 -5.13 18.73
N ASP A 97 -16.17 -5.75 18.99
CA ASP A 97 -17.51 -5.21 18.77
C ASP A 97 -17.96 -4.25 19.88
N SER A 98 -17.28 -4.27 21.03
CA SER A 98 -17.56 -3.34 22.12
C SER A 98 -17.04 -1.93 21.81
N PHE A 99 -17.81 -0.91 22.21
CA PHE A 99 -17.38 0.48 22.10
C PHE A 99 -16.05 0.73 22.82
N ALA A 100 -15.85 0.13 24.00
CA ALA A 100 -14.60 0.22 24.75
C ALA A 100 -13.43 -0.42 23.96
N GLY A 101 -13.62 -1.60 23.38
CA GLY A 101 -12.65 -2.25 22.51
C GLY A 101 -12.24 -1.38 21.33
N ALA A 102 -13.22 -0.84 20.60
CA ALA A 102 -12.95 0.01 19.45
C ALA A 102 -12.26 1.35 19.82
N PHE A 103 -12.77 2.04 20.84
CA PHE A 103 -12.29 3.38 21.20
C PHE A 103 -11.03 3.35 22.06
N LEU A 104 -11.07 2.67 23.21
CA LEU A 104 -9.93 2.63 24.11
C LEU A 104 -8.85 1.68 23.58
N GLY A 105 -9.24 0.52 23.04
CA GLY A 105 -8.30 -0.49 22.56
C GLY A 105 -7.71 -0.07 21.22
N ASN A 106 -8.49 -0.19 20.15
CA ASN A 106 -7.97 0.00 18.80
C ASN A 106 -7.53 1.46 18.54
N LEU A 107 -8.36 2.45 18.87
CA LEU A 107 -8.03 3.86 18.59
C LEU A 107 -6.98 4.42 19.57
N LEU A 108 -7.24 4.45 20.88
CA LEU A 108 -6.30 5.10 21.80
C LEU A 108 -4.98 4.33 21.93
N THR A 109 -5.02 3.04 22.27
CA THR A 109 -3.78 2.26 22.45
C THR A 109 -3.14 1.84 21.13
N GLY A 110 -3.95 1.56 20.10
CA GLY A 110 -3.44 1.06 18.82
C GLY A 110 -3.04 2.13 17.80
N VAL A 111 -3.64 3.33 17.85
CA VAL A 111 -3.35 4.40 16.88
C VAL A 111 -2.72 5.62 17.56
N VAL A 112 -3.41 6.21 18.53
CA VAL A 112 -3.02 7.50 19.12
C VAL A 112 -1.71 7.39 19.88
N LEU A 113 -1.57 6.38 20.75
CA LEU A 113 -0.36 6.21 21.56
C LEU A 113 0.88 5.92 20.71
N PRO A 114 0.90 4.94 19.78
CA PRO A 114 2.08 4.68 18.98
C PRO A 114 2.42 5.85 18.04
N ALA A 115 1.42 6.53 17.49
CA ALA A 115 1.65 7.73 16.68
C ALA A 115 2.26 8.88 17.51
N ALA A 116 1.76 9.12 18.74
CA ALA A 116 2.32 10.11 19.64
C ALA A 116 3.75 9.79 20.05
N VAL A 117 4.06 8.52 20.33
CA VAL A 117 5.42 8.06 20.62
C VAL A 117 6.35 8.28 19.42
N LEU A 118 5.90 7.92 18.21
CA LEU A 118 6.68 8.13 17.00
C LEU A 118 6.96 9.61 16.75
N LEU A 119 5.95 10.47 16.91
CA LEU A 119 6.12 11.92 16.80
C LEU A 119 7.05 12.46 17.89
N LEU A 120 6.99 11.93 19.12
CA LEU A 120 7.87 12.33 20.21
C LEU A 120 9.33 11.99 19.88
N VAL A 121 9.58 10.80 19.33
CA VAL A 121 10.91 10.42 18.82
C VAL A 121 11.36 11.40 17.73
N VAL A 122 10.49 11.72 16.75
CA VAL A 122 10.81 12.68 15.70
C VAL A 122 11.15 14.07 16.28
N TYR A 123 10.40 14.49 17.28
CA TYR A 123 10.64 15.75 17.98
C TYR A 123 12.01 15.77 18.65
N ILE A 124 12.32 14.76 19.46
CA ILE A 124 13.56 14.69 20.25
C ILE A 124 14.80 14.73 19.34
N PHE A 125 14.81 13.94 18.27
CA PHE A 125 16.00 13.76 17.43
C PHE A 125 16.17 14.83 16.35
N TRP A 126 15.09 15.31 15.73
CA TRP A 126 15.18 16.20 14.56
C TRP A 126 14.67 17.62 14.82
N SER A 127 13.53 17.79 15.49
CA SER A 127 12.87 19.10 15.61
C SER A 127 13.40 19.92 16.79
N ARG A 128 13.68 19.27 17.93
CA ARG A 128 14.01 19.92 19.20
C ARG A 128 15.17 20.89 19.09
N LYS A 129 16.30 20.47 18.50
CA LYS A 129 17.49 21.33 18.35
C LYS A 129 17.19 22.62 17.59
N SER A 130 16.39 22.52 16.53
CA SER A 130 15.98 23.68 15.72
C SER A 130 15.05 24.62 16.50
N PHE A 131 14.06 24.06 17.19
CA PHE A 131 13.11 24.80 18.01
C PHE A 131 13.78 25.54 19.18
N MET A 132 14.63 24.85 19.94
CA MET A 132 15.34 25.44 21.09
C MET A 132 16.28 26.56 20.63
N ARG A 133 16.97 26.39 19.49
CA ARG A 133 17.82 27.44 18.93
C ARG A 133 17.03 28.70 18.54
N ARG A 134 15.78 28.58 18.10
CA ARG A 134 14.91 29.74 17.83
C ARG A 134 14.52 30.43 19.13
N ARG A 135 14.06 29.68 20.13
CA ARG A 135 13.70 30.25 21.45
C ARG A 135 14.84 31.00 22.13
N THR A 136 16.06 30.46 22.07
CA THR A 136 17.23 31.15 22.62
C THR A 136 17.52 32.47 21.90
N LYS A 137 17.27 32.55 20.59
CA LYS A 137 17.36 33.82 19.84
C LYS A 137 16.28 34.82 20.24
N ASP A 138 15.10 34.33 20.61
CA ASP A 138 13.95 35.15 21.04
C ASP A 138 14.05 35.57 22.53
N GLY A 139 15.19 35.32 23.19
CA GLY A 139 15.45 35.74 24.58
C GLY A 139 14.82 34.85 25.65
N LEU A 140 14.23 33.71 25.28
CA LEU A 140 13.57 32.77 26.20
C LEU A 140 14.57 31.67 26.61
N SER A 141 15.15 31.77 27.81
CA SER A 141 16.27 30.93 28.27
C SER A 141 15.89 29.76 29.19
N THR A 142 14.69 29.76 29.78
CA THR A 142 14.21 28.65 30.62
C THR A 142 13.58 27.54 29.78
N ASN A 143 13.95 26.29 30.11
CA ASN A 143 13.44 25.07 29.48
C ASN A 143 12.51 24.35 30.46
N THR A 144 11.24 24.71 30.45
CA THR A 144 10.19 24.06 31.24
C THR A 144 9.58 22.91 30.46
N PHE A 145 8.94 21.95 31.14
CA PHE A 145 8.17 20.90 30.48
C PHE A 145 7.11 21.45 29.48
N TYR A 146 6.46 22.57 29.84
CA TYR A 146 5.54 23.28 28.95
C TYR A 146 6.19 23.77 27.65
N ASP A 147 7.48 24.07 27.68
CA ASP A 147 8.24 24.55 26.52
C ASP A 147 8.55 23.43 25.54
N GLU A 148 8.83 22.23 26.05
CA GLU A 148 8.98 21.01 25.24
C GLU A 148 7.64 20.61 24.62
N LEU A 149 6.53 20.69 25.38
CA LEU A 149 5.18 20.48 24.84
C LEU A 149 4.82 21.50 23.76
N ALA A 150 5.15 22.76 23.96
CA ALA A 150 4.95 23.81 22.95
C ALA A 150 5.78 23.55 21.70
N GLY A 151 7.01 23.07 21.82
CA GLY A 151 7.85 22.69 20.69
C GLY A 151 7.32 21.47 19.94
N TYR A 152 6.84 20.47 20.67
CA TYR A 152 6.18 19.29 20.10
C TYR A 152 4.91 19.69 19.33
N TRP A 153 4.07 20.54 19.92
CA TRP A 153 2.88 21.08 19.26
C TRP A 153 3.23 21.92 18.02
N ALA A 154 4.22 22.80 18.14
CA ALA A 154 4.68 23.64 17.04
C ALA A 154 5.17 22.81 15.84
N MET A 155 5.83 21.67 16.09
CA MET A 155 6.23 20.73 15.05
C MET A 155 5.02 20.14 14.31
N ILE A 156 3.99 19.70 15.06
CA ILE A 156 2.77 19.15 14.48
C ILE A 156 2.03 20.21 13.66
N THR A 157 1.93 21.43 14.17
CA THR A 157 1.22 22.53 13.51
C THR A 157 2.04 23.29 12.47
N ALA A 158 3.33 22.94 12.28
CA ALA A 158 4.24 23.64 11.38
C ALA A 158 3.69 23.71 9.95
N ASN A 159 2.94 22.70 9.53
CA ASN A 159 2.22 22.70 8.25
C ASN A 159 0.71 22.46 8.45
N ARG A 160 0.02 23.50 8.94
CA ARG A 160 -1.42 23.49 9.20
C ARG A 160 -2.24 23.02 7.99
N ARG A 161 -1.85 23.37 6.76
CA ARG A 161 -2.56 22.96 5.54
C ARG A 161 -2.52 21.45 5.35
N THR A 162 -1.34 20.84 5.47
CA THR A 162 -1.19 19.39 5.35
C THR A 162 -1.89 18.64 6.48
N ALA A 163 -1.86 19.16 7.71
CA ALA A 163 -2.59 18.58 8.83
C ALA A 163 -4.12 18.59 8.59
N ILE A 164 -4.67 19.71 8.11
CA ILE A 164 -6.09 19.83 7.77
C ILE A 164 -6.46 18.88 6.62
N ALA A 165 -5.64 18.83 5.56
CA ALA A 165 -5.86 17.91 4.44
C ALA A 165 -5.89 16.44 4.89
N GLY A 166 -4.96 16.05 5.76
CA GLY A 166 -4.93 14.70 6.34
C GLY A 166 -6.17 14.38 7.18
N LEU A 167 -6.66 15.34 7.98
CA LEU A 167 -7.89 15.18 8.76
C LEU A 167 -9.12 14.99 7.85
N ILE A 168 -9.27 15.84 6.82
CA ILE A 168 -10.36 15.74 5.85
C ILE A 168 -10.32 14.39 5.15
N LEU A 169 -9.14 13.96 4.70
CA LEU A 169 -8.96 12.67 4.06
C LEU A 169 -9.34 11.51 4.99
N GLY A 170 -8.91 11.56 6.25
CA GLY A 170 -9.26 10.55 7.26
C GLY A 170 -10.77 10.44 7.50
N ILE A 171 -11.46 11.58 7.65
CA ILE A 171 -12.92 11.62 7.81
C ILE A 171 -13.61 11.07 6.55
N ALA A 172 -13.19 11.49 5.35
CA ALA A 172 -13.77 11.03 4.10
C ALA A 172 -13.58 9.51 3.91
N CYS A 173 -12.39 8.97 4.20
CA CYS A 173 -12.12 7.54 4.16
C CYS A 173 -12.97 6.76 5.17
N GLY A 174 -13.10 7.26 6.41
CA GLY A 174 -13.92 6.63 7.44
C GLY A 174 -15.41 6.60 7.07
N LEU A 175 -15.93 7.72 6.56
CA LEU A 175 -17.30 7.80 6.05
C LEU A 175 -17.53 6.85 4.86
N HIS A 176 -16.57 6.78 3.93
CA HIS A 176 -16.65 5.85 2.81
C HIS A 176 -16.75 4.40 3.30
N MET A 177 -15.87 3.96 4.21
CA MET A 177 -15.92 2.61 4.78
C MET A 177 -17.23 2.32 5.52
N PHE A 178 -17.72 3.30 6.29
CA PHE A 178 -18.98 3.19 7.01
C PHE A 178 -20.18 3.03 6.06
N VAL A 179 -20.24 3.85 5.01
CA VAL A 179 -21.32 3.79 4.00
C VAL A 179 -21.27 2.47 3.25
N ILE A 180 -20.10 2.05 2.76
CA ILE A 180 -19.96 0.77 2.03
C ILE A 180 -20.36 -0.40 2.92
N GLN A 181 -19.90 -0.45 4.17
CA GLN A 181 -20.26 -1.52 5.09
C GLN A 181 -21.77 -1.52 5.41
N GLY A 182 -22.36 -0.33 5.59
CA GLY A 182 -23.80 -0.18 5.78
C GLY A 182 -24.62 -0.69 4.59
N LEU A 183 -24.17 -0.41 3.36
CA LEU A 183 -24.80 -0.92 2.13
C LEU A 183 -24.67 -2.45 2.04
N ARG A 184 -23.50 -3.01 2.36
CA ARG A 184 -23.28 -4.47 2.38
C ARG A 184 -24.23 -5.19 3.33
N VAL A 185 -24.42 -4.64 4.54
CA VAL A 185 -25.37 -5.17 5.53
C VAL A 185 -26.81 -5.03 5.04
N LYS A 186 -27.20 -3.84 4.53
CA LYS A 186 -28.56 -3.57 4.07
C LYS A 186 -29.01 -4.48 2.93
N PHE A 187 -28.14 -4.73 1.96
CA PHE A 187 -28.47 -5.51 0.75
C PHE A 187 -28.06 -6.99 0.86
N GLY A 188 -27.42 -7.41 1.95
CA GLY A 188 -26.95 -8.78 2.12
C GLY A 188 -25.87 -9.20 1.12
N VAL A 189 -25.15 -8.22 0.55
CA VAL A 189 -24.09 -8.43 -0.45
C VAL A 189 -22.75 -8.20 0.23
N LYS A 190 -21.95 -9.26 0.35
CA LYS A 190 -20.65 -9.18 1.04
C LYS A 190 -19.49 -8.83 0.10
N ASN A 191 -19.62 -9.11 -1.20
CA ASN A 191 -18.55 -8.96 -2.17
C ASN A 191 -19.10 -8.66 -3.57
N ALA A 192 -18.33 -7.94 -4.38
CA ALA A 192 -18.67 -7.64 -5.77
C ALA A 192 -18.87 -8.87 -6.66
N GLY A 193 -18.17 -9.99 -6.40
CA GLY A 193 -18.32 -11.25 -7.14
C GLY A 193 -19.76 -11.76 -7.17
N THR A 194 -20.45 -11.72 -6.03
CA THR A 194 -21.88 -12.10 -5.95
C THR A 194 -22.78 -11.20 -6.79
N LEU A 195 -22.43 -9.92 -6.97
CA LEU A 195 -23.18 -9.01 -7.85
C LEU A 195 -22.91 -9.33 -9.31
N LEU A 196 -21.64 -9.55 -9.67
CA LEU A 196 -21.23 -9.88 -11.03
C LEU A 196 -21.88 -11.18 -11.50
N GLU A 197 -21.88 -12.22 -10.65
CA GLU A 197 -22.55 -13.48 -10.93
C GLU A 197 -24.06 -13.28 -11.20
N ARG A 198 -24.75 -12.51 -10.35
CA ARG A 198 -26.18 -12.17 -10.54
C ARG A 198 -26.45 -11.33 -11.79
N MET A 199 -25.46 -10.57 -12.26
CA MET A 199 -25.53 -9.78 -13.49
C MET A 199 -25.16 -10.60 -14.73
N GLY A 200 -24.80 -11.88 -14.59
CA GLY A 200 -24.41 -12.76 -15.69
C GLY A 200 -22.94 -12.63 -16.11
N PHE A 201 -22.10 -12.04 -15.27
CA PHE A 201 -20.65 -11.91 -15.49
C PHE A 201 -19.90 -12.92 -14.61
N ASP A 202 -19.80 -14.16 -15.07
CA ASP A 202 -19.15 -15.28 -14.37
C ASP A 202 -17.64 -15.40 -14.64
N PHE A 203 -17.17 -14.86 -15.76
CA PHE A 203 -15.76 -14.93 -16.14
C PHE A 203 -14.84 -14.26 -15.11
N GLY A 204 -13.83 -15.01 -14.66
CA GLY A 204 -12.78 -14.50 -13.78
C GLY A 204 -13.21 -14.29 -12.33
N ILE A 205 -14.39 -14.77 -11.92
CA ILE A 205 -14.73 -14.88 -10.50
C ILE A 205 -13.84 -15.97 -9.87
N SER A 206 -13.32 -15.71 -8.66
CA SER A 206 -12.53 -16.71 -7.93
C SER A 206 -13.37 -17.92 -7.51
N VAL A 207 -12.72 -19.02 -7.17
CA VAL A 207 -13.38 -20.25 -6.70
C VAL A 207 -14.25 -20.01 -5.45
N ASN A 208 -13.91 -19.01 -4.63
CA ASN A 208 -14.73 -18.63 -3.47
C ASN A 208 -15.96 -17.75 -3.82
N GLY A 209 -16.25 -17.53 -5.11
CA GLY A 209 -17.31 -16.63 -5.54
C GLY A 209 -17.00 -15.15 -5.28
N THR A 210 -15.73 -14.82 -5.05
CA THR A 210 -15.29 -13.46 -4.72
C THR A 210 -14.49 -12.81 -5.84
N VAL A 211 -14.55 -11.49 -5.84
CA VAL A 211 -13.67 -10.59 -6.59
C VAL A 211 -13.03 -9.63 -5.61
N PHE A 212 -11.85 -9.09 -5.91
CA PHE A 212 -11.21 -8.11 -5.05
C PHE A 212 -12.09 -6.89 -4.85
N ASP A 213 -12.68 -6.81 -3.66
CA ASP A 213 -13.51 -5.70 -3.20
C ASP A 213 -13.23 -5.50 -1.70
N PRO A 214 -12.18 -4.75 -1.36
CA PRO A 214 -11.81 -4.52 0.03
C PRO A 214 -12.85 -3.67 0.78
N GLY A 215 -13.74 -2.97 0.07
CA GLY A 215 -14.68 -2.02 0.68
C GLY A 215 -14.03 -0.73 1.21
N TYR A 216 -12.79 -0.46 0.80
CA TYR A 216 -12.03 0.74 1.13
C TYR A 216 -11.04 1.07 0.01
N TRP A 217 -10.42 2.26 0.07
CA TRP A 217 -9.45 2.68 -0.95
C TRP A 217 -8.23 1.75 -0.98
N TYR A 218 -7.92 1.25 -2.17
CA TYR A 218 -6.78 0.39 -2.42
C TYR A 218 -6.20 0.67 -3.81
N VAL A 219 -5.04 0.06 -4.11
CA VAL A 219 -4.37 0.23 -5.42
C VAL A 219 -3.80 -1.09 -5.93
N THR A 220 -3.04 -1.81 -5.11
CA THR A 220 -2.14 -2.85 -5.61
C THR A 220 -2.84 -4.08 -6.20
N THR A 221 -4.04 -4.45 -5.76
CA THR A 221 -4.70 -5.65 -6.30
C THR A 221 -5.41 -5.34 -7.60
N GLN A 222 -6.17 -4.25 -7.64
CA GLN A 222 -6.94 -3.84 -8.82
C GLN A 222 -6.01 -3.62 -10.03
N GLU A 223 -4.86 -2.98 -9.81
CA GLU A 223 -3.82 -2.81 -10.83
C GLU A 223 -3.24 -4.12 -11.37
N ALA A 224 -3.29 -5.22 -10.61
CA ALA A 224 -2.85 -6.51 -11.11
C ALA A 224 -3.99 -7.31 -11.76
N GLN A 225 -5.25 -7.04 -11.40
CA GLN A 225 -6.40 -7.74 -11.98
C GLN A 225 -6.54 -7.46 -13.47
N TRP A 226 -6.33 -6.22 -13.92
CA TRP A 226 -6.42 -5.91 -15.35
C TRP A 226 -5.31 -6.57 -16.17
N VAL A 227 -4.09 -6.69 -15.63
CA VAL A 227 -3.00 -7.43 -16.28
C VAL A 227 -3.26 -8.93 -16.25
N GLY A 228 -3.69 -9.47 -15.11
CA GLY A 228 -4.05 -10.88 -14.98
C GLY A 228 -5.17 -11.27 -15.96
N TRP A 229 -6.19 -10.42 -16.10
CA TRP A 229 -7.26 -10.56 -17.08
C TRP A 229 -6.72 -10.55 -18.52
N ALA A 230 -5.83 -9.61 -18.85
CA ALA A 230 -5.24 -9.52 -20.19
C ALA A 230 -4.42 -10.78 -20.50
N PHE A 231 -3.59 -11.25 -19.58
CA PHE A 231 -2.81 -12.48 -19.73
C PHE A 231 -3.68 -13.73 -19.83
N GLN A 232 -4.76 -13.83 -19.04
CA GLN A 232 -5.73 -14.94 -19.17
C GLN A 232 -6.38 -14.95 -20.55
N LYS A 233 -6.72 -13.77 -21.10
CA LYS A 233 -7.26 -13.66 -22.47
C LYS A 233 -6.25 -13.99 -23.55
N LEU A 234 -4.95 -13.81 -23.27
CA LEU A 234 -3.86 -14.19 -24.16
C LEU A 234 -3.48 -15.67 -24.06
N GLY A 235 -4.12 -16.44 -23.17
CA GLY A 235 -3.96 -17.90 -23.04
C GLY A 235 -3.00 -18.36 -21.95
N THR A 236 -2.54 -17.45 -21.06
CA THR A 236 -1.80 -17.84 -19.85
C THR A 236 -2.80 -18.25 -18.76
N GLU A 237 -2.58 -19.38 -18.10
CA GLU A 237 -3.35 -19.74 -16.90
C GLU A 237 -2.86 -18.93 -15.70
N ASN A 238 -3.64 -17.95 -15.25
CA ASN A 238 -3.33 -17.14 -14.07
C ASN A 238 -4.33 -17.36 -12.92
N MET A 239 -5.27 -18.29 -13.09
CA MET A 239 -6.36 -18.57 -12.15
C MET A 239 -6.11 -19.83 -11.31
N ASP A 240 -4.93 -20.43 -11.41
CA ASP A 240 -4.50 -21.61 -10.67
C ASP A 240 -3.73 -21.27 -9.39
N ASN A 241 -3.48 -20.00 -9.10
CA ASN A 241 -2.85 -19.55 -7.85
C ASN A 241 -3.88 -19.10 -6.80
N ILE A 242 -3.48 -19.06 -5.54
CA ILE A 242 -4.34 -18.61 -4.42
C ILE A 242 -4.77 -17.16 -4.63
N TYR A 243 -3.88 -16.35 -5.17
CA TYR A 243 -4.10 -14.92 -5.24
C TYR A 243 -5.29 -14.57 -6.14
N PHE A 244 -5.24 -14.93 -7.42
CA PHE A 244 -6.32 -14.66 -8.38
C PHE A 244 -7.37 -15.76 -8.35
N GLY A 245 -6.97 -17.03 -8.40
CA GLY A 245 -7.85 -18.18 -8.48
C GLY A 245 -8.74 -18.36 -7.26
N PHE A 246 -8.19 -18.21 -6.06
CA PHE A 246 -8.93 -18.51 -4.83
C PHE A 246 -9.59 -17.30 -4.15
N VAL A 247 -8.95 -16.12 -4.17
CA VAL A 247 -9.42 -14.96 -3.38
C VAL A 247 -9.92 -13.79 -4.24
N ASN A 248 -9.12 -13.33 -5.21
CA ASN A 248 -9.33 -12.00 -5.79
C ASN A 248 -10.05 -11.99 -7.14
N GLY A 249 -9.98 -13.07 -7.92
CA GLY A 249 -10.50 -13.10 -9.28
C GLY A 249 -9.84 -12.09 -10.23
N ILE A 250 -10.14 -12.25 -11.52
CA ILE A 250 -9.76 -11.37 -12.63
C ILE A 250 -11.00 -11.05 -13.48
N PRO A 251 -12.01 -10.35 -12.91
CA PRO A 251 -13.19 -9.96 -13.67
C PRO A 251 -12.82 -9.06 -14.86
N ASN A 252 -13.75 -8.87 -15.79
CA ASN A 252 -13.55 -7.89 -16.85
C ASN A 252 -13.29 -6.48 -16.26
N PRO A 253 -12.20 -5.80 -16.63
CA PRO A 253 -11.85 -4.48 -16.08
C PRO A 253 -12.96 -3.42 -16.21
N ALA A 254 -13.78 -3.51 -17.26
CA ALA A 254 -14.88 -2.57 -17.48
C ALA A 254 -16.00 -2.64 -16.42
N ILE A 255 -16.13 -3.78 -15.74
CA ILE A 255 -17.16 -4.03 -14.73
C ILE A 255 -16.56 -4.24 -13.32
N ASN A 256 -15.23 -4.13 -13.18
CA ASN A 256 -14.55 -4.31 -11.91
C ASN A 256 -14.64 -3.05 -11.05
N PRO A 257 -15.40 -3.04 -9.94
CA PRO A 257 -15.57 -1.83 -9.13
C PRO A 257 -14.26 -1.28 -8.57
N ALA A 258 -13.29 -2.16 -8.27
CA ALA A 258 -11.99 -1.74 -7.76
C ALA A 258 -11.15 -1.00 -8.82
N ASP A 259 -11.22 -1.40 -10.09
CA ASP A 259 -10.51 -0.71 -11.19
C ASP A 259 -11.10 0.68 -11.44
N TRP A 260 -12.42 0.82 -11.33
CA TRP A 260 -13.09 2.12 -11.41
C TRP A 260 -12.59 3.12 -10.37
N MET A 261 -12.14 2.66 -9.19
CA MET A 261 -11.53 3.52 -8.18
C MET A 261 -10.19 4.10 -8.68
N SER A 262 -9.33 3.28 -9.31
CA SER A 262 -8.09 3.76 -9.93
C SER A 262 -8.35 4.76 -11.06
N LEU A 263 -9.29 4.44 -11.95
CA LEU A 263 -9.65 5.32 -13.07
C LEU A 263 -10.24 6.64 -12.58
N ALA A 264 -11.07 6.61 -11.53
CA ALA A 264 -11.62 7.82 -10.92
C ALA A 264 -10.53 8.69 -10.28
N LEU A 265 -9.48 8.09 -9.67
CA LEU A 265 -8.36 8.85 -9.15
C LEU A 265 -7.53 9.52 -10.26
N ILE A 266 -7.21 8.78 -11.32
CA ILE A 266 -6.49 9.32 -12.49
C ILE A 266 -7.31 10.46 -13.12
N GLY A 267 -8.61 10.21 -13.36
CA GLY A 267 -9.52 11.19 -13.94
C GLY A 267 -9.73 12.42 -13.07
N GLY A 268 -9.92 12.24 -11.76
CA GLY A 268 -10.06 13.34 -10.81
C GLY A 268 -8.79 14.19 -10.72
N ALA A 269 -7.61 13.56 -10.71
CA ALA A 269 -6.34 14.27 -10.77
C ALA A 269 -6.16 15.03 -12.09
N ALA A 270 -6.55 14.43 -13.22
CA ALA A 270 -6.50 15.09 -14.53
C ALA A 270 -7.43 16.32 -14.60
N VAL A 271 -8.67 16.20 -14.10
CA VAL A 271 -9.61 17.32 -14.03
C VAL A 271 -9.04 18.46 -13.19
N MET A 272 -8.52 18.16 -12.00
CA MET A 272 -7.93 19.18 -11.12
C MET A 272 -6.66 19.82 -11.72
N ALA A 273 -5.81 19.03 -12.38
CA ALA A 273 -4.61 19.54 -13.04
C ALA A 273 -4.96 20.44 -14.24
N LEU A 274 -6.01 20.11 -15.00
CA LEU A 274 -6.49 20.94 -16.10
C LEU A 274 -7.13 22.24 -15.61
N LEU A 275 -7.97 22.18 -14.57
CA LEU A 275 -8.59 23.36 -13.97
C LEU A 275 -7.56 24.35 -13.41
N ASN A 276 -6.43 23.87 -12.88
CA ASN A 276 -5.34 24.70 -12.36
C ASN A 276 -4.26 25.04 -13.40
N ASN A 277 -4.40 24.61 -14.67
CA ASN A 277 -3.37 24.76 -15.71
C ASN A 277 -2.00 24.14 -15.34
N GLU A 278 -2.01 23.11 -14.49
CA GLU A 278 -0.82 22.38 -14.05
C GLU A 278 -0.57 21.12 -14.88
N PHE A 279 -1.55 20.67 -15.66
CA PHE A 279 -1.43 19.50 -16.53
C PHE A 279 -0.30 19.70 -17.55
N ARG A 280 0.70 18.80 -17.51
CA ARG A 280 1.84 18.86 -18.44
C ARG A 280 2.28 17.46 -18.79
N PHE A 281 2.29 17.17 -20.09
CA PHE A 281 2.81 15.92 -20.61
C PHE A 281 4.34 15.86 -20.45
N LYS A 282 4.81 15.07 -19.48
CA LYS A 282 6.24 14.90 -19.17
C LYS A 282 6.71 13.53 -19.65
N LYS A 283 7.49 13.49 -20.73
CA LYS A 283 8.14 12.26 -21.22
C LYS A 283 9.31 11.89 -20.30
N PRO A 284 9.51 10.60 -19.96
CA PRO A 284 10.62 10.18 -19.13
C PRO A 284 11.91 10.12 -19.97
N THR A 285 13.04 10.41 -19.35
CA THR A 285 14.34 10.01 -19.91
C THR A 285 14.52 8.51 -19.74
N LEU A 286 15.37 7.87 -20.56
CA LEU A 286 15.63 6.42 -20.46
C LEU A 286 16.07 6.00 -19.05
N GLU A 287 16.85 6.85 -18.38
CA GLU A 287 17.28 6.60 -17.01
C GLU A 287 16.10 6.64 -16.02
N LEU A 288 15.24 7.66 -16.11
CA LEU A 288 14.04 7.75 -15.25
C LEU A 288 13.09 6.58 -15.50
N ALA A 289 12.90 6.20 -16.77
CA ALA A 289 12.11 5.04 -17.15
C ALA A 289 12.67 3.74 -16.55
N THR A 290 14.00 3.57 -16.58
CA THR A 290 14.67 2.42 -15.95
C THR A 290 14.41 2.37 -14.44
N TRP A 291 14.58 3.50 -13.75
CA TRP A 291 14.30 3.58 -12.31
C TRP A 291 12.82 3.41 -11.98
N ALA A 292 11.92 3.89 -12.84
CA ALA A 292 10.48 3.69 -12.70
C ALA A 292 10.11 2.20 -12.80
N ILE A 293 10.66 1.48 -13.76
CA ILE A 293 10.43 0.03 -13.94
C ILE A 293 11.04 -0.76 -12.78
N ILE A 294 12.28 -0.48 -12.38
CA ILE A 294 12.90 -1.15 -11.23
C ILE A 294 12.13 -0.84 -9.94
N GLY A 295 11.76 0.42 -9.75
CA GLY A 295 11.00 0.88 -8.59
C GLY A 295 9.63 0.22 -8.51
N GLY A 296 8.92 0.17 -9.65
CA GLY A 296 7.63 -0.46 -9.80
C GLY A 296 7.67 -1.97 -9.55
N ALA A 297 8.64 -2.67 -10.13
CA ALA A 297 8.82 -4.10 -9.90
C ALA A 297 9.06 -4.43 -8.43
N LEU A 298 9.97 -3.70 -7.77
CA LEU A 298 10.23 -3.88 -6.33
C LEU A 298 9.00 -3.56 -5.47
N MET A 299 8.19 -2.57 -5.86
CA MET A 299 6.92 -2.28 -5.19
C MET A 299 5.90 -3.40 -5.41
N GLY A 300 5.83 -3.96 -6.61
CA GLY A 300 4.96 -5.09 -6.94
C GLY A 300 5.25 -6.30 -6.06
N ILE A 301 6.51 -6.76 -6.05
CA ILE A 301 6.98 -7.85 -5.19
C ILE A 301 6.70 -7.55 -3.71
N GLY A 302 7.13 -6.36 -3.24
CA GLY A 302 6.96 -5.97 -1.85
C GLY A 302 5.49 -5.92 -1.41
N SER A 303 4.59 -5.46 -2.28
CA SER A 303 3.16 -5.40 -1.98
C SER A 303 2.48 -6.77 -1.94
N ARG A 304 3.03 -7.76 -2.66
CA ARG A 304 2.54 -9.15 -2.64
C ARG A 304 2.98 -9.84 -1.36
N LEU A 305 4.24 -9.68 -0.97
CA LEU A 305 4.76 -10.22 0.29
C LEU A 305 4.13 -9.57 1.52
N GLY A 306 3.93 -8.24 1.47
CA GLY A 306 3.32 -7.45 2.54
C GLY A 306 1.80 -7.40 2.53
N LEU A 307 1.14 -8.14 1.62
CA LEU A 307 -0.33 -8.22 1.48
C LEU A 307 -1.02 -6.86 1.35
N GLY A 308 -0.33 -5.86 0.79
CA GLY A 308 -0.85 -4.52 0.64
C GLY A 308 0.12 -3.44 0.24
N CYS A 309 -0.45 -2.32 -0.19
CA CYS A 309 0.26 -1.06 -0.35
C CYS A 309 0.24 -0.27 0.97
N ASN A 310 0.91 0.89 1.02
CA ASN A 310 0.90 1.75 2.20
C ASN A 310 -0.53 2.13 2.66
N VAL A 311 -1.49 2.28 1.75
CA VAL A 311 -2.87 2.58 2.15
C VAL A 311 -3.47 1.36 2.86
N GLY A 312 -3.45 0.20 2.21
CA GLY A 312 -4.10 -1.00 2.73
C GLY A 312 -3.36 -1.65 3.90
N ALA A 313 -2.06 -1.90 3.75
CA ALA A 313 -1.26 -2.62 4.73
C ALA A 313 -0.77 -1.73 5.88
N PHE A 314 -0.67 -0.41 5.72
CA PHE A 314 -0.33 0.51 6.82
C PHE A 314 -1.56 1.26 7.34
N PHE A 315 -2.08 2.22 6.59
CA PHE A 315 -3.10 3.14 7.11
C PHE A 315 -4.41 2.46 7.54
N VAL A 316 -4.94 1.54 6.72
CA VAL A 316 -6.20 0.84 7.03
C VAL A 316 -6.02 -0.18 8.15
N ARG A 317 -4.91 -0.93 8.17
CA ARG A 317 -4.61 -1.87 9.25
C ARG A 317 -4.43 -1.16 10.59
N VAL A 318 -3.65 -0.08 10.60
CA VAL A 318 -3.47 0.75 11.81
C VAL A 318 -4.80 1.34 12.26
N SER A 319 -5.62 1.91 11.36
CA SER A 319 -6.91 2.49 11.75
C SER A 319 -7.91 1.48 12.31
N GLN A 320 -7.79 0.20 11.92
CA GLN A 320 -8.58 -0.92 12.47
C GLN A 320 -8.00 -1.50 13.77
N GLY A 321 -6.86 -0.98 14.23
CA GLY A 321 -6.16 -1.47 15.43
C GLY A 321 -5.42 -2.79 15.22
N ASP A 322 -5.02 -3.13 13.99
CA ASP A 322 -4.19 -4.29 13.68
C ASP A 322 -2.69 -3.94 13.86
N PRO A 323 -1.98 -4.61 14.80
CA PRO A 323 -0.55 -4.35 15.04
C PRO A 323 0.36 -4.63 13.85
N SER A 324 -0.06 -5.51 12.93
CA SER A 324 0.71 -5.81 11.70
C SER A 324 0.89 -4.57 10.83
N GLY A 325 -0.03 -3.60 10.93
CA GLY A 325 0.11 -2.31 10.26
C GLY A 325 1.37 -1.57 10.70
N TRP A 326 1.63 -1.48 12.01
CA TRP A 326 2.86 -0.85 12.51
C TRP A 326 4.12 -1.62 12.11
N LEU A 327 4.07 -2.95 12.11
CA LEU A 327 5.18 -3.79 11.64
C LEU A 327 5.49 -3.51 10.16
N PHE A 328 4.46 -3.44 9.31
CA PHE A 328 4.60 -3.03 7.92
C PHE A 328 5.21 -1.62 7.83
N GLY A 329 4.75 -0.68 8.66
CA GLY A 329 5.26 0.68 8.74
C GLY A 329 6.77 0.73 9.04
N LEU A 330 7.24 -0.07 9.99
CA LEU A 330 8.66 -0.18 10.32
C LEU A 330 9.49 -0.74 9.15
N GLY A 331 9.02 -1.81 8.51
CA GLY A 331 9.67 -2.39 7.33
C GLY A 331 9.72 -1.39 6.16
N MET A 332 8.63 -0.65 5.95
CA MET A 332 8.53 0.40 4.95
C MET A 332 9.50 1.56 5.21
N ILE A 333 9.61 2.05 6.45
CA ILE A 333 10.56 3.09 6.84
C ILE A 333 12.00 2.60 6.63
N GLY A 334 12.32 1.39 7.06
CA GLY A 334 13.63 0.77 6.86
C GLY A 334 13.99 0.65 5.38
N GLY A 335 13.06 0.15 4.56
CA GLY A 335 13.24 0.06 3.12
C GLY A 335 13.40 1.41 2.43
N ALA A 336 12.66 2.44 2.87
CA ALA A 336 12.81 3.80 2.36
C ALA A 336 14.18 4.39 2.75
N PHE A 337 14.63 4.19 3.98
CA PHE A 337 15.95 4.65 4.44
C PHE A 337 17.09 4.03 3.62
N ILE A 338 17.06 2.70 3.42
CA ILE A 338 18.05 2.00 2.59
C ILE A 338 18.00 2.51 1.14
N GLY A 339 16.78 2.68 0.59
CA GLY A 339 16.60 3.21 -0.76
C GLY A 339 17.18 4.60 -0.95
N VAL A 340 16.95 5.52 0.01
CA VAL A 340 17.50 6.89 -0.05
C VAL A 340 19.03 6.86 0.05
N LYS A 341 19.59 6.06 0.97
CA LYS A 341 21.04 5.96 1.13
C LYS A 341 21.72 5.43 -0.14
N PHE A 342 21.14 4.39 -0.75
CA PHE A 342 21.61 3.86 -2.02
C PHE A 342 21.50 4.88 -3.15
N PHE A 343 20.36 5.58 -3.26
CA PHE A 343 20.13 6.55 -4.33
C PHE A 343 21.07 7.76 -4.22
N ASN A 344 21.33 8.24 -3.01
CA ASN A 344 22.31 9.31 -2.77
C ASN A 344 23.72 8.87 -3.19
N TRP A 345 24.17 7.69 -2.73
CA TRP A 345 25.47 7.12 -3.10
C TRP A 345 25.62 6.96 -4.63
N TRP A 346 24.58 6.49 -5.31
CA TRP A 346 24.57 6.34 -6.76
C TRP A 346 24.70 7.70 -7.47
N THR A 347 23.92 8.68 -7.03
CA THR A 347 23.88 10.03 -7.61
C THR A 347 25.22 10.74 -7.40
N GLU A 348 25.80 10.66 -6.20
CA GLU A 348 27.14 11.20 -5.90
C GLU A 348 28.22 10.60 -6.82
N ARG A 349 28.23 9.28 -7.00
CA ARG A 349 29.18 8.61 -7.91
C ARG A 349 28.98 9.01 -9.37
N LYS A 350 27.73 9.15 -9.80
CA LYS A 350 27.42 9.55 -11.18
C LYS A 350 27.88 10.99 -11.43
N MET A 351 27.59 11.91 -10.51
CA MET A 351 28.07 13.29 -10.61
C MET A 351 29.60 13.34 -10.63
N ALA A 352 30.28 12.59 -9.75
CA ALA A 352 31.74 12.52 -9.75
C ALA A 352 32.33 12.03 -11.09
N LYS A 353 31.71 11.02 -11.73
CA LYS A 353 32.11 10.56 -13.06
C LYS A 353 31.86 11.60 -14.15
N GLN A 354 30.76 12.35 -14.06
CA GLN A 354 30.45 13.42 -15.02
C GLN A 354 31.43 14.57 -14.89
N PHE A 355 31.77 15.00 -13.66
CA PHE A 355 32.80 16.02 -13.43
C PHE A 355 34.16 15.60 -13.99
N ALA A 356 34.60 14.37 -13.72
CA ALA A 356 35.85 13.84 -14.27
C ALA A 356 35.87 13.71 -15.80
N ALA A 357 34.71 13.62 -16.45
CA ALA A 357 34.59 13.57 -17.91
C ALA A 357 34.55 14.97 -18.56
N THR A 358 34.21 16.02 -17.80
CA THR A 358 34.22 17.42 -18.26
C THR A 358 35.54 18.15 -18.01
N ASP A 359 36.46 17.59 -17.22
CA ASP A 359 37.80 18.15 -16.97
C ASP A 359 38.83 17.85 -18.09
N PHE A 360 38.36 17.69 -19.34
CA PHE A 360 39.20 17.53 -20.54
C PHE A 360 38.96 18.62 -21.59
#